data_AF-A0A2G9SKK9-F1
#
_entry.id   AF-A0A2G9SKK9-F1
#
_cell.length_a   1.000
_cell.length_b   1.000
_cell.length_c   1.000
_cell.angle_alpha   90.00
_cell.angle_beta   90.00
_cell.angle_gamma   90.00
#
_symmetry.space_group_name_H-M   'P 1'
#
loop_
_entity.id
_entity.type
_entity.pdbx_description
1 polymer ?
#
loop_
_entity_poly.entity_id
_entity_poly.type
_entity_poly.pdbx_seq_one_letter_code
_entity_poly.pdbx_strand_id
1 'polypeptide(L)'
;MFSLASQQKAAAAQRAGRFKAEIVPVTTTITDDQGNTRTITVSEDDGIRPSTTLEGLAKLKPAFKEDGSTTAGGRNGRCSSGARRLLAMAAAQHMFWRAEHI
;
A
#
# COMPACT_ATOMS: atom_id res chain seq x y z
N MET A 1 -15.39 -8.64 10.03
CA MET A 1 -15.79 -8.24 8.66
C MET A 1 -15.13 -6.92 8.19
N PHE A 2 -13.96 -6.54 8.73
CA PHE A 2 -13.27 -5.28 8.41
C PHE A 2 -12.31 -5.40 7.21
N SER A 3 -11.59 -6.52 7.12
CA SER A 3 -10.58 -6.76 6.06
C SER A 3 -11.16 -6.76 4.65
N LEU A 4 -12.39 -7.30 4.47
CA LEU A 4 -13.07 -7.29 3.18
C LEU A 4 -13.38 -5.86 2.72
N ALA A 5 -13.98 -5.05 3.61
CA ALA A 5 -14.30 -3.66 3.31
C ALA A 5 -13.03 -2.83 3.02
N SER A 6 -11.93 -3.11 3.72
CA SER A 6 -10.63 -2.47 3.46
C SER A 6 -10.11 -2.77 2.04
N GLN A 7 -10.11 -4.05 1.64
CA GLN A 7 -9.69 -4.47 0.29
C GLN A 7 -10.58 -3.88 -0.80
N GLN A 8 -11.89 -3.83 -0.59
CA GLN A 8 -12.84 -3.24 -1.55
C GLN A 8 -12.62 -1.73 -1.72
N LYS A 9 -12.40 -0.99 -0.61
CA LYS A 9 -12.11 0.45 -0.66
C LYS A 9 -10.77 0.74 -1.34
N ALA A 10 -9.74 -0.03 -1.02
CA ALA A 10 -8.42 0.11 -1.65
C ALA A 10 -8.49 -0.17 -3.16
N ALA A 11 -9.18 -1.23 -3.58
CA ALA A 11 -9.40 -1.53 -5.01
C ALA A 11 -10.18 -0.41 -5.72
N ALA A 12 -11.19 0.17 -5.08
CA ALA A 12 -11.91 1.30 -5.65
C ALA A 12 -11.02 2.55 -5.79
N ALA A 13 -10.18 2.86 -4.80
CA ALA A 13 -9.27 4.00 -4.83
C ALA A 13 -8.17 3.86 -5.89
N GLN A 14 -7.60 2.66 -6.04
CA GLN A 14 -6.61 2.37 -7.08
C GLN A 14 -7.23 2.48 -8.48
N ARG A 15 -8.43 1.91 -8.70
CA ARG A 15 -9.16 2.07 -9.98
C ARG A 15 -9.50 3.52 -10.30
N ALA A 16 -9.85 4.30 -9.28
CA ALA A 16 -10.11 5.73 -9.42
C ALA A 16 -8.82 6.57 -9.58
N GLY A 17 -7.63 5.95 -9.58
CA GLY A 17 -6.35 6.64 -9.75
C GLY A 17 -5.96 7.54 -8.58
N ARG A 18 -6.60 7.42 -7.42
CA ARG A 18 -6.36 8.31 -6.27
C ARG A 18 -4.94 8.21 -5.72
N PHE A 19 -4.30 7.04 -5.85
CA PHE A 19 -2.93 6.82 -5.40
C PHE A 19 -1.87 7.37 -6.38
N LYS A 20 -2.24 7.72 -7.62
CA LYS A 20 -1.28 8.23 -8.61
C LYS A 20 -0.66 9.58 -8.21
N ALA A 21 -1.34 10.36 -7.38
CA ALA A 21 -0.84 11.65 -6.92
C ALA A 21 0.20 11.54 -5.80
N GLU A 22 0.21 10.43 -5.05
CA GLU A 22 1.09 10.23 -3.90
C GLU A 22 2.18 9.18 -4.12
N ILE A 23 1.96 8.21 -5.02
CA ILE A 23 2.95 7.19 -5.37
C ILE A 23 3.94 7.77 -6.37
N VAL A 24 5.22 7.82 -5.97
CA VAL A 24 6.33 8.09 -6.87
C VAL A 24 6.76 6.76 -7.51
N PRO A 25 6.74 6.61 -8.85
CA PRO A 25 7.16 5.39 -9.50
C PRO A 25 8.64 5.08 -9.21
N VAL A 26 8.92 3.84 -8.79
CA VAL A 26 10.28 3.38 -8.51
C VAL A 26 10.68 2.31 -9.52
N THR A 27 11.74 2.58 -10.28
CA THR A 27 12.34 1.60 -11.17
C THR A 27 13.34 0.76 -10.40
N THR A 28 13.15 -0.55 -10.38
CA THR A 28 14.01 -1.50 -9.67
C THR A 28 14.25 -2.75 -10.51
N THR A 29 15.32 -3.46 -10.21
CA THR A 29 15.61 -4.78 -10.78
C THR A 29 15.09 -5.85 -9.85
N ILE A 30 14.26 -6.75 -10.37
CA ILE A 30 13.83 -7.95 -9.65
C ILE A 30 14.43 -9.18 -10.32
N THR A 31 14.89 -10.11 -9.49
CA THR A 31 15.33 -11.43 -9.92
C THR A 31 14.19 -12.40 -9.68
N ASP A 32 13.81 -13.15 -10.71
CA ASP A 32 12.80 -14.21 -10.57
C ASP A 32 13.38 -15.45 -9.85
N ASP A 33 12.52 -16.39 -9.51
CA ASP A 33 12.93 -17.65 -8.84
C ASP A 33 13.85 -18.53 -9.72
N GLN A 34 13.98 -18.21 -11.02
CA GLN A 34 14.82 -18.89 -12.00
C GLN A 34 16.17 -18.18 -12.23
N GLY A 35 16.42 -17.06 -11.54
CA GLY A 35 17.66 -16.29 -11.63
C GLY A 35 17.70 -15.24 -12.76
N ASN A 36 16.62 -15.03 -13.50
CA ASN A 36 16.58 -13.97 -14.52
C ASN A 36 16.28 -12.63 -13.86
N THR A 37 17.12 -11.64 -14.16
CA THR A 37 16.92 -10.26 -13.70
C THR A 37 16.14 -9.47 -14.74
N ARG A 38 15.06 -8.84 -14.31
CA ARG A 38 14.28 -7.91 -15.13
C ARG A 38 14.11 -6.57 -14.43
N THR A 39 14.17 -5.50 -15.21
CA THR A 39 13.87 -4.16 -14.74
C THR A 39 12.36 -3.95 -14.77
N ILE A 40 11.78 -3.57 -13.63
CA ILE A 40 10.36 -3.22 -13.51
C ILE A 40 10.22 -1.82 -12.95
N THR A 41 9.14 -1.13 -13.35
CA THR A 41 8.71 0.10 -12.70
C THR A 41 7.51 -0.23 -11.81
N VAL A 42 7.67 -0.02 -10.50
CA VAL A 42 6.61 -0.21 -9.52
C VAL A 42 5.91 1.12 -9.32
N SER A 43 4.63 1.20 -9.69
CA SER A 43 3.80 2.41 -9.58
C SER A 43 2.45 2.16 -8.91
N GLU A 44 2.19 0.94 -8.45
CA GLU A 44 0.92 0.53 -7.85
C GLU A 44 1.18 -0.38 -6.64
N ASP A 45 0.23 -0.43 -5.71
CA ASP A 45 0.30 -1.31 -4.55
C ASP A 45 -0.05 -2.76 -4.92
N ASP A 46 0.94 -3.66 -4.89
CA ASP A 46 0.78 -5.10 -5.14
C ASP A 46 -0.09 -5.83 -4.09
N GLY A 47 -0.45 -5.13 -3.03
CA GLY A 47 -1.17 -5.67 -1.91
C GLY A 47 -2.70 -5.80 -2.11
N ILE A 48 -3.25 -5.16 -3.12
CA ILE A 48 -4.70 -5.06 -3.24
C ILE A 48 -5.25 -6.31 -3.93
N ARG A 49 -6.13 -7.05 -3.24
CA ARG A 49 -6.73 -8.28 -3.74
C ARG A 49 -8.23 -8.07 -3.95
N PRO A 50 -8.67 -7.60 -5.14
CA PRO A 50 -10.08 -7.29 -5.41
C PRO A 50 -10.98 -8.52 -5.38
N SER A 51 -10.42 -9.72 -5.56
CA SER A 51 -11.12 -11.01 -5.47
C SER A 51 -11.30 -11.54 -4.04
N THR A 52 -10.95 -10.74 -3.01
CA THR A 52 -11.14 -11.14 -1.62
C THR A 52 -12.63 -11.34 -1.32
N THR A 53 -13.02 -12.53 -0.85
CA THR A 53 -14.41 -12.86 -0.47
C THR A 53 -14.49 -13.24 1.01
N LEU A 54 -15.70 -13.14 1.60
CA LEU A 54 -15.91 -13.51 3.00
C LEU A 54 -15.62 -15.00 3.24
N GLU A 55 -16.04 -15.86 2.32
CA GLU A 55 -15.77 -17.31 2.36
C GLU A 55 -14.28 -17.61 2.26
N GLY A 56 -13.55 -16.91 1.39
CA GLY A 56 -12.11 -17.04 1.25
C GLY A 56 -11.36 -16.64 2.52
N LEU A 57 -11.81 -15.56 3.19
CA LEU A 57 -11.24 -15.11 4.46
C LEU A 57 -11.56 -16.06 5.62
N ALA A 58 -12.75 -16.68 5.62
CA ALA A 58 -13.18 -17.63 6.64
C ALA A 58 -12.43 -18.98 6.57
N LYS A 59 -11.96 -19.37 5.39
CA LYS A 59 -11.15 -20.60 5.18
C LYS A 59 -9.69 -20.47 5.61
N LEU A 60 -9.24 -19.28 5.98
CA LEU A 60 -7.84 -19.06 6.37
C LEU A 60 -7.57 -19.59 7.78
N LYS A 61 -6.47 -20.33 7.92
CA LYS A 61 -6.04 -20.82 9.23
C LYS A 61 -5.64 -19.65 10.14
N PRO A 62 -5.91 -19.75 11.45
CA PRO A 62 -5.37 -18.83 12.45
C PRO A 62 -3.85 -18.74 12.35
N ALA A 63 -3.31 -17.51 12.35
CA ALA A 63 -1.89 -17.29 12.10
C ALA A 63 -1.01 -17.34 13.37
N PHE A 64 -1.60 -17.26 14.56
CA PHE A 64 -0.86 -17.09 15.83
C PHE A 64 -1.15 -18.15 16.90
N LYS A 65 -2.36 -18.68 16.97
CA LYS A 65 -2.79 -19.72 17.91
C LYS A 65 -3.81 -20.61 17.22
N GLU A 66 -3.85 -21.91 17.52
CA GLU A 66 -4.78 -22.85 16.88
C GLU A 66 -6.25 -22.45 17.06
N ASP A 67 -6.62 -21.87 18.22
CA ASP A 67 -7.97 -21.31 18.49
C ASP A 67 -8.06 -19.78 18.30
N GLY A 68 -7.10 -19.18 17.58
CA GLY A 68 -7.06 -17.73 17.38
C GLY A 68 -8.05 -17.23 16.32
N SER A 69 -8.65 -16.06 16.55
CA SER A 69 -9.52 -15.41 15.55
C SER A 69 -8.74 -14.61 14.48
N THR A 70 -7.43 -14.42 14.67
CA THR A 70 -6.57 -13.65 13.76
C THR A 70 -6.02 -14.55 12.67
N THR A 71 -6.66 -14.52 11.50
CA THR A 71 -6.18 -15.20 10.28
C THR A 71 -5.26 -14.29 9.46
N ALA A 72 -4.47 -14.84 8.54
CA ALA A 72 -3.59 -14.04 7.68
C ALA A 72 -4.34 -12.97 6.84
N GLY A 73 -5.61 -13.22 6.51
CA GLY A 73 -6.49 -12.25 5.84
C GLY A 73 -7.27 -11.35 6.80
N GLY A 74 -7.46 -11.78 8.05
CA GLY A 74 -7.99 -10.98 9.15
C GLY A 74 -6.97 -10.02 9.75
N ARG A 75 -5.67 -10.25 9.54
CA ARG A 75 -4.57 -9.42 10.03
C ARG A 75 -4.61 -8.04 9.37
N ASN A 76 -4.37 -7.02 10.19
CA ASN A 76 -4.20 -5.61 9.81
C ASN A 76 -2.91 -5.38 9.03
N GLY A 77 -2.85 -5.90 7.80
CA GLY A 77 -1.76 -5.63 6.86
C GLY A 77 -0.81 -6.81 6.66
N ARG A 78 -0.39 -6.98 5.39
CA ARG A 78 0.72 -7.84 5.02
C ARG A 78 2.04 -7.13 5.35
N CYS A 79 3.08 -7.91 5.60
CA CYS A 79 4.43 -7.36 5.64
C CYS A 79 4.73 -6.77 4.25
N SER A 80 5.13 -5.50 4.21
CA SER A 80 5.39 -4.76 2.97
C SER A 80 6.63 -3.90 3.15
N SER A 81 7.37 -3.70 2.07
CA SER A 81 8.51 -2.80 1.99
C SER A 81 8.08 -1.52 1.28
N GLY A 82 8.34 -0.36 1.89
CA GLY A 82 7.99 0.94 1.33
C GLY A 82 8.63 2.09 2.11
N ALA A 83 8.71 3.27 1.49
CA ALA A 83 9.24 4.48 2.10
C ALA A 83 8.27 5.65 1.90
N ARG A 84 8.21 6.57 2.88
CA ARG A 84 7.38 7.79 2.80
C ARG A 84 8.18 9.00 3.27
N ARG A 85 8.01 10.14 2.60
CA ARG A 85 8.56 11.44 3.03
C ARG A 85 7.47 12.50 3.07
N LEU A 86 7.49 13.34 4.10
CA LEU A 86 6.60 14.49 4.26
C LEU A 86 7.45 15.73 4.52
N LEU A 87 7.22 16.81 3.77
CA LEU A 87 7.80 18.12 4.03
C LEU A 87 6.71 19.01 4.64
N ALA A 88 6.97 19.56 5.83
CA ALA A 88 6.11 20.53 6.47
C ALA A 88 6.91 21.80 6.76
N MET A 89 6.34 22.97 6.49
CA MET A 89 6.95 24.27 6.82
C MET A 89 5.96 25.10 7.63
N ALA A 90 6.47 25.89 8.57
CA ALA A 90 5.67 26.84 9.33
C ALA A 90 5.08 27.91 8.38
N ALA A 91 3.78 28.16 8.47
CA ALA A 91 3.06 29.06 7.56
C ALA A 91 3.67 30.47 7.50
N ALA A 92 4.24 30.95 8.60
CA ALA A 92 4.94 32.24 8.67
C ALA A 92 6.18 32.31 7.75
N GLN A 93 6.90 31.20 7.59
CA GLN A 93 8.15 31.18 6.83
C GLN A 93 7.91 31.09 5.31
N HIS A 94 6.79 30.50 4.89
CA HIS A 94 6.35 30.51 3.48
C HIS A 94 5.89 31.91 3.04
N MET A 95 5.29 32.71 3.92
CA MET A 95 4.93 34.10 3.61
C MET A 95 6.14 35.03 3.55
N PHE A 96 7.09 34.87 4.49
CA PHE A 96 8.31 35.67 4.54
C PHE A 96 9.17 35.49 3.27
N TRP A 97 9.40 34.25 2.84
CA TRP A 97 10.17 33.96 1.62
C TRP A 97 9.51 34.54 0.35
N ARG A 98 8.18 34.61 0.31
CA ARG A 98 7.43 35.13 -0.84
C ARG A 98 7.45 36.66 -0.90
N ALA A 99 7.75 37.34 0.20
CA ALA A 99 7.82 38.81 0.28
C ALA A 99 9.21 39.38 -0.05
N GLU A 100 10.29 38.59 0.09
CA GLU A 100 11.67 39.04 -0.18
C GLU A 100 12.09 38.92 -1.66
N HIS A 101 11.27 38.29 -2.50
CA HIS A 101 11.56 38.04 -3.93
C HIS A 101 10.55 38.69 -4.89
N ILE A 102 9.90 39.79 -4.47
CA ILE A 102 9.08 40.69 -5.30
C ILE A 102 9.70 42.09 -5.27
#